data_AF-A0A6G2Q531-F1
#
_entry.id   AF-A0A6G2Q531-F1
#
_cell.length_a   1.000
_cell.length_b   1.000
_cell.length_c   1.000
_cell.angle_alpha   90.00
_cell.angle_beta   90.00
_cell.angle_gamma   90.00
#
_symmetry.space_group_name_H-M   'P 1'
#
loop_
_entity.id
_entity.type
_entity.pdbx_description
1 polymer ?
#
loop_
_entity_poly.entity_id
_entity_poly.type
_entity_poly.pdbx_seq_one_letter_code
_entity_poly.pdbx_strand_id
1 'polypeptide(L)'
;MTIRYPRPLRPGDRVGVTSPSSGVAEPLRARLDVAVEELERRGYEVVVGRCMDGTTHISAPAAERAAELTQMLTDPAVRAVVPPWGGELAIDLMPHLDFEAIGRAEPTWLVGYSDMSTLLAPLTLLTRVATVHGNNLMDTPYRVPEGLLSWLDIVAAPQGEPFTQTPPGRHRTGGWDDWTRDPGTAEFTLDGAGGWRRLDGEGDVEVEGRLIGGCIETVAPLAGSRYLDTTRFAGAEPLLVYVEACEDNALIIARHLHGMRLAGFFDRAAAVLVGRTHAPDAPTLTQDAAVLDALGPLGVPILADVECGHVAPYLPVVNGARGRVVHTAARSEIIQTLD
;
A
#
# COMPACT_ATOMS: atom_id res chain seq x y z
N MET A 1 -8.13 21.77 1.18
CA MET A 1 -8.94 20.91 2.09
C MET A 1 -7.96 20.00 2.79
N THR A 2 -8.14 19.72 4.08
CA THR A 2 -7.10 19.14 4.95
C THR A 2 -7.23 17.62 5.05
N ILE A 3 -6.10 16.90 4.91
CA ILE A 3 -6.00 15.45 5.19
C ILE A 3 -6.07 15.23 6.71
N ARG A 4 -6.72 14.13 7.12
CA ARG A 4 -6.86 13.74 8.53
C ARG A 4 -5.93 12.56 8.80
N TYR A 5 -4.82 12.83 9.48
CA TYR A 5 -3.90 11.80 9.91
C TYR A 5 -4.37 11.20 11.25
N PRO A 6 -4.48 9.87 11.37
CA PRO A 6 -4.66 9.22 12.67
C PRO A 6 -3.57 9.61 13.66
N ARG A 7 -3.91 9.60 14.96
CA ARG A 7 -2.94 9.92 16.01
C ARG A 7 -1.80 8.89 16.02
N PRO A 8 -0.57 9.30 16.37
CA PRO A 8 0.56 8.37 16.44
C PRO A 8 0.30 7.25 17.45
N LEU A 9 0.51 6.00 17.04
CA LEU A 9 0.39 4.81 17.91
C LEU A 9 1.41 4.84 19.06
N ARG A 10 1.00 4.37 20.23
CA ARG A 10 1.84 4.20 21.43
C ARG A 10 1.61 2.82 22.06
N PRO A 11 2.59 2.25 22.78
CA PRO A 11 2.34 1.06 23.59
C PRO A 11 1.12 1.25 24.50
N GLY A 12 0.25 0.25 24.54
CA GLY A 12 -1.06 0.27 25.17
C GLY A 12 -2.22 0.59 24.22
N ASP A 13 -1.94 1.13 23.02
CA ASP A 13 -2.97 1.31 22.00
C ASP A 13 -3.39 -0.02 21.38
N ARG A 14 -4.62 -0.04 20.87
CA ARG A 14 -5.24 -1.23 20.26
C ARG A 14 -5.09 -1.27 18.75
N VAL A 15 -4.68 -2.43 18.24
CA VAL A 15 -4.63 -2.79 16.83
C VAL A 15 -5.72 -3.81 16.53
N GLY A 16 -6.62 -3.48 15.62
CA GLY A 16 -7.63 -4.40 15.10
C GLY A 16 -7.09 -5.24 13.94
N VAL A 17 -7.48 -6.51 13.88
CA VAL A 17 -7.10 -7.44 12.81
C VAL A 17 -8.36 -8.09 12.27
N THR A 18 -8.71 -7.80 11.02
CA THR A 18 -9.82 -8.43 10.29
C THR A 18 -9.36 -8.72 8.87
N SER A 19 -10.02 -9.63 8.15
CA SER A 19 -9.68 -9.94 6.75
C SER A 19 -10.75 -9.38 5.80
N PRO A 20 -10.56 -8.20 5.19
CA PRO A 20 -11.53 -7.59 4.27
C PRO A 20 -11.67 -8.34 2.94
N SER A 21 -10.75 -9.28 2.65
CA SER A 21 -10.72 -10.10 1.44
C SER A 21 -10.54 -11.58 1.81
N SER A 22 -9.39 -12.19 1.51
CA SER A 22 -9.07 -13.58 1.85
C SER A 22 -8.87 -13.77 3.35
N GLY A 23 -9.49 -14.79 3.93
CA GLY A 23 -9.24 -15.18 5.32
C GLY A 23 -7.91 -15.91 5.51
N VAL A 24 -7.62 -16.38 6.72
CA VAL A 24 -6.37 -17.08 7.03
C VAL A 24 -6.65 -18.58 7.15
N ALA A 25 -6.11 -19.36 6.22
CA ALA A 25 -6.27 -20.82 6.21
C ALA A 25 -5.53 -21.48 7.38
N GLU A 26 -5.98 -22.67 7.79
CA GLU A 26 -5.40 -23.42 8.93
C GLU A 26 -3.86 -23.53 8.90
N PRO A 27 -3.21 -23.88 7.76
CA PRO A 27 -1.75 -24.00 7.72
C PRO A 27 -0.99 -22.69 7.97
N LEU A 28 -1.65 -21.54 7.86
CA LEU A 28 -1.05 -20.21 8.04
C LEU A 28 -1.38 -19.59 9.41
N ARG A 29 -2.19 -20.26 10.24
CA ARG A 29 -2.56 -19.75 11.56
C ARG A 29 -1.34 -19.50 12.45
N ALA A 30 -0.38 -20.41 12.44
CA ALA A 30 0.86 -20.26 13.20
C ALA A 30 1.63 -18.97 12.84
N ARG A 31 1.58 -18.55 11.57
CA ARG A 31 2.20 -17.30 11.14
C ARG A 31 1.44 -16.07 11.62
N LEU A 32 0.10 -16.13 11.61
CA LEU A 32 -0.73 -15.07 12.20
C LEU A 32 -0.41 -14.92 13.69
N ASP A 33 -0.32 -16.02 14.43
CA ASP A 33 0.00 -16.02 15.87
C ASP A 33 1.36 -15.35 16.13
N VAL A 34 2.40 -15.71 15.37
CA VAL A 34 3.73 -15.06 15.46
C VAL A 34 3.66 -13.55 15.22
N ALA A 35 2.87 -13.11 14.25
CA ALA A 35 2.72 -11.69 13.95
C ALA A 35 1.95 -10.91 15.03
N VAL A 36 0.92 -11.53 15.63
CA VAL A 36 0.17 -10.99 16.76
C VAL A 36 1.08 -10.88 17.99
N GLU A 37 1.77 -11.95 18.35
CA GLU A 37 2.70 -11.99 19.48
C GLU A 37 3.81 -10.94 19.35
N GLU A 38 4.29 -10.69 18.12
CA GLU A 38 5.30 -9.65 17.88
C GLU A 38 4.78 -8.24 18.17
N LEU A 39 3.51 -7.94 17.86
CA LEU A 39 2.90 -6.66 18.24
C LEU A 39 2.66 -6.57 19.75
N GLU A 40 2.18 -7.64 20.39
CA GLU A 40 1.98 -7.69 21.83
C GLU A 40 3.30 -7.51 22.60
N ARG A 41 4.39 -8.12 22.11
CA ARG A 41 5.74 -7.95 22.66
C ARG A 41 6.25 -6.51 22.54
N ARG A 42 5.82 -5.78 21.50
CA ARG A 42 6.08 -4.33 21.34
C ARG A 42 5.14 -3.46 22.19
N GLY A 43 4.20 -4.08 22.93
CA GLY A 43 3.36 -3.43 23.92
C GLY A 43 1.99 -3.01 23.42
N TYR A 44 1.52 -3.48 22.26
CA TYR A 44 0.19 -3.16 21.74
C TYR A 44 -0.87 -4.17 22.19
N GLU A 45 -2.12 -3.74 22.35
CA GLU A 45 -3.25 -4.66 22.47
C GLU A 45 -3.68 -5.09 21.06
N VAL A 46 -3.82 -6.40 20.81
CA VAL A 46 -4.30 -6.89 19.51
C VAL A 46 -5.69 -7.51 19.66
N VAL A 47 -6.63 -7.09 18.80
CA VAL A 47 -7.98 -7.64 18.75
C VAL A 47 -8.24 -8.25 17.38
N VAL A 48 -8.36 -9.57 17.34
CA VAL A 48 -8.69 -10.32 16.12
C VAL A 48 -10.21 -10.40 15.97
N GLY A 49 -10.70 -9.96 14.82
CA GLY A 49 -12.09 -9.99 14.40
C GLY A 49 -12.56 -11.40 14.02
N ARG A 50 -13.83 -11.50 13.63
CA ARG A 50 -14.49 -12.76 13.29
C ARG A 50 -14.36 -13.11 11.81
N CYS A 51 -14.21 -12.12 10.93
CA CYS A 51 -14.10 -12.31 9.49
C CYS A 51 -12.68 -12.77 9.12
N MET A 52 -12.35 -14.02 9.45
CA MET A 52 -10.99 -14.57 9.37
C MET A 52 -10.95 -15.98 8.73
N ASP A 53 -12.08 -16.51 8.26
CA ASP A 53 -12.18 -17.88 7.75
C ASP A 53 -11.45 -18.03 6.41
N GLY A 54 -10.34 -18.79 6.38
CA GLY A 54 -9.58 -19.05 5.15
C GLY A 54 -9.99 -20.31 4.40
N THR A 55 -11.17 -20.89 4.65
CA THR A 55 -11.64 -22.10 3.94
C THR A 55 -12.19 -21.81 2.55
N THR A 56 -12.45 -20.54 2.21
CA THR A 56 -12.92 -20.12 0.88
C THR A 56 -12.09 -18.95 0.35
N HIS A 57 -12.40 -18.48 -0.86
CA HIS A 57 -11.74 -17.32 -1.50
C HIS A 57 -12.06 -15.98 -0.81
N ILE A 58 -12.99 -15.95 0.15
CA ILE A 58 -13.34 -14.78 0.97
C ILE A 58 -13.44 -15.18 2.44
N SER A 59 -13.20 -14.23 3.36
CA SER A 59 -13.17 -14.50 4.80
C SER A 59 -14.54 -14.61 5.48
N ALA A 60 -15.57 -14.03 4.86
CA ALA A 60 -16.97 -13.97 5.31
C ALA A 60 -17.83 -13.31 4.20
N PRO A 61 -19.18 -13.30 4.30
CA PRO A 61 -20.02 -12.52 3.40
C PRO A 61 -19.64 -11.03 3.36
N ALA A 62 -19.77 -10.37 2.19
CA ALA A 62 -19.32 -8.99 1.97
C ALA A 62 -19.89 -7.99 2.99
N ALA A 63 -21.18 -8.13 3.33
CA ALA A 63 -21.82 -7.28 4.34
C ALA A 63 -21.22 -7.43 5.74
N GLU A 64 -20.78 -8.64 6.11
CA GLU A 64 -20.16 -8.91 7.41
C GLU A 64 -18.73 -8.36 7.46
N ARG A 65 -17.93 -8.60 6.40
CA ARG A 65 -16.58 -8.03 6.25
C ARG A 65 -16.61 -6.49 6.30
N ALA A 66 -17.53 -5.87 5.55
CA ALA A 66 -17.70 -4.42 5.53
C ALA A 66 -18.13 -3.86 6.90
N ALA A 67 -19.07 -4.53 7.58
CA ALA A 67 -19.55 -4.12 8.90
C ALA A 67 -18.45 -4.22 9.96
N GLU A 68 -17.68 -5.31 9.97
CA GLU A 68 -16.56 -5.49 10.91
C GLU A 68 -15.44 -4.48 10.65
N LEU A 69 -15.06 -4.25 9.39
CA LEU A 69 -14.06 -3.23 9.05
C LEU A 69 -14.55 -1.82 9.44
N THR A 70 -15.80 -1.48 9.13
CA THR A 70 -16.40 -0.18 9.53
C THR A 70 -16.41 -0.04 11.05
N GLN A 71 -16.78 -1.09 11.79
CA GLN A 71 -16.79 -1.08 13.25
C GLN A 71 -15.39 -0.80 13.80
N MET A 72 -14.37 -1.50 13.33
CA MET A 72 -13.00 -1.28 13.80
C MET A 72 -12.47 0.11 13.44
N LEU A 73 -12.80 0.64 12.25
CA LEU A 73 -12.36 1.97 11.82
C LEU A 73 -13.09 3.11 12.53
N THR A 74 -14.23 2.84 13.15
CA THR A 74 -15.04 3.84 13.87
C THR A 74 -15.00 3.70 15.39
N ASP A 75 -14.40 2.62 15.91
CA ASP A 75 -14.21 2.41 17.34
C ASP A 75 -13.09 3.31 17.89
N PRO A 76 -13.39 4.26 18.80
CA PRO A 76 -12.39 5.15 19.38
C PRO A 76 -11.39 4.44 20.32
N ALA A 77 -11.53 3.14 20.58
CA ALA A 77 -10.50 2.35 21.24
C ALA A 77 -9.44 1.82 20.26
N VAL A 78 -9.79 1.61 18.99
CA VAL A 78 -8.88 1.10 17.95
C VAL A 78 -8.08 2.27 17.35
N ARG A 79 -6.79 2.05 17.10
CA ARG A 79 -5.87 3.07 16.56
C ARG A 79 -5.31 2.72 15.20
N ALA A 80 -5.19 1.42 14.93
CA ALA A 80 -4.87 0.90 13.61
C ALA A 80 -5.68 -0.36 13.34
N VAL A 81 -6.05 -0.57 12.09
CA VAL A 81 -6.56 -1.82 11.56
C VAL A 81 -5.54 -2.34 10.55
N VAL A 82 -5.03 -3.55 10.80
CA VAL A 82 -3.99 -4.17 9.98
C VAL A 82 -4.44 -5.58 9.63
N PRO A 83 -4.96 -5.80 8.41
CA PRO A 83 -5.36 -7.13 7.96
C PRO A 83 -4.17 -8.12 7.94
N PRO A 84 -4.43 -9.43 8.08
CA PRO A 84 -3.40 -10.46 7.97
C PRO A 84 -2.63 -10.38 6.66
N TRP A 85 -3.36 -10.22 5.56
CA TRP A 85 -2.89 -10.11 4.18
C TRP A 85 -3.98 -9.52 3.26
N GLY A 86 -3.73 -9.49 1.95
CA GLY A 86 -4.68 -9.08 0.91
C GLY A 86 -5.67 -10.19 0.51
N GLY A 87 -5.82 -10.41 -0.79
CA GLY A 87 -6.77 -11.35 -1.38
C GLY A 87 -7.13 -10.95 -2.81
N GLU A 88 -8.39 -11.16 -3.21
CA GLU A 88 -8.87 -10.86 -4.57
C GLU A 88 -10.18 -10.07 -4.62
N LEU A 89 -11.00 -10.15 -3.56
CA LEU A 89 -12.39 -9.68 -3.57
C LEU A 89 -12.67 -8.61 -2.50
N ALA A 90 -11.69 -7.82 -2.08
CA ALA A 90 -11.99 -6.63 -1.27
C ALA A 90 -12.94 -5.66 -2.01
N ILE A 91 -12.97 -5.72 -3.35
CA ILE A 91 -13.83 -4.88 -4.19
C ILE A 91 -15.32 -5.04 -3.92
N ASP A 92 -15.77 -6.20 -3.44
CA ASP A 92 -17.18 -6.41 -3.15
C ASP A 92 -17.63 -5.69 -1.86
N LEU A 93 -16.71 -5.18 -1.04
CA LEU A 93 -17.02 -4.31 0.11
C LEU A 93 -17.41 -2.90 -0.32
N MET A 94 -17.06 -2.45 -1.52
CA MET A 94 -17.21 -1.05 -1.91
C MET A 94 -18.64 -0.48 -1.78
N PRO A 95 -19.71 -1.25 -2.09
CA PRO A 95 -21.09 -0.81 -1.88
C PRO A 95 -21.56 -0.88 -0.41
N HIS A 96 -20.85 -1.62 0.45
CA HIS A 96 -21.25 -1.93 1.81
C HIS A 96 -20.53 -1.10 2.89
N LEU A 97 -19.34 -0.57 2.58
CA LEU A 97 -18.59 0.27 3.51
C LEU A 97 -19.29 1.61 3.77
N ASP A 98 -19.41 1.96 5.05
CA ASP A 98 -19.96 3.24 5.48
C ASP A 98 -18.87 4.32 5.51
N PHE A 99 -18.50 4.81 4.31
CA PHE A 99 -17.51 5.88 4.15
C PHE A 99 -17.88 7.17 4.90
N GLU A 100 -19.18 7.45 5.07
CA GLU A 100 -19.64 8.62 5.81
C GLU A 100 -19.38 8.46 7.31
N ALA A 101 -19.69 7.30 7.90
CA ALA A 101 -19.38 7.01 9.29
C ALA A 101 -17.88 7.06 9.55
N ILE A 102 -17.07 6.40 8.70
CA ILE A 102 -15.61 6.42 8.78
C ILE A 102 -15.08 7.86 8.68
N GLY A 103 -15.58 8.65 7.73
CA GLY A 103 -15.17 10.04 7.54
C GLY A 103 -15.56 10.99 8.68
N ARG A 104 -16.56 10.64 9.51
CA ARG A 104 -16.96 11.42 10.69
C ARG A 104 -16.29 10.97 11.98
N ALA A 105 -15.88 9.71 12.06
CA ALA A 105 -15.20 9.16 13.22
C ALA A 105 -13.81 9.80 13.41
N GLU A 106 -13.21 9.56 14.58
CA GLU A 106 -11.80 9.84 14.80
C GLU A 106 -10.96 9.02 13.79
N PRO A 107 -9.94 9.59 13.13
CA PRO A 107 -9.19 8.88 12.12
C PRO A 107 -8.42 7.71 12.74
N THR A 108 -8.60 6.53 12.17
CA THR A 108 -7.92 5.26 12.51
C THR A 108 -7.07 4.83 11.34
N TRP A 109 -5.84 4.38 11.58
CA TRP A 109 -4.98 3.89 10.50
C TRP A 109 -5.58 2.64 9.86
N LEU A 110 -5.64 2.59 8.54
CA LEU A 110 -5.75 1.34 7.79
C LEU A 110 -4.41 1.10 7.11
N VAL A 111 -3.85 -0.08 7.32
CA VAL A 111 -2.55 -0.48 6.78
C VAL A 111 -2.73 -1.73 5.92
N GLY A 112 -2.06 -1.80 4.78
CA GLY A 112 -1.94 -3.02 3.99
C GLY A 112 -1.40 -2.76 2.60
N TYR A 113 -1.31 -3.78 1.76
CA TYR A 113 -0.95 -3.65 0.35
C TYR A 113 -1.67 -4.73 -0.48
N SER A 114 -1.35 -4.86 -1.77
CA SER A 114 -2.04 -5.80 -2.67
C SER A 114 -3.52 -5.43 -2.81
N ASP A 115 -4.45 -6.37 -2.68
CA ASP A 115 -5.91 -6.14 -2.72
C ASP A 115 -6.43 -5.18 -1.65
N MET A 116 -5.67 -4.93 -0.58
CA MET A 116 -6.02 -3.85 0.34
C MET A 116 -5.98 -2.46 -0.34
N SER A 117 -5.24 -2.30 -1.45
CA SER A 117 -5.22 -1.07 -2.25
C SER A 117 -6.62 -0.68 -2.75
N THR A 118 -7.49 -1.67 -3.00
CA THR A 118 -8.92 -1.51 -3.32
C THR A 118 -9.67 -0.71 -2.26
N LEU A 119 -9.20 -0.73 -1.01
CA LEU A 119 -9.82 -0.03 0.11
C LEU A 119 -9.02 1.21 0.53
N LEU A 120 -7.68 1.14 0.52
CA LEU A 120 -6.78 2.19 1.01
C LEU A 120 -6.94 3.49 0.22
N ALA A 121 -6.78 3.43 -1.11
CA ALA A 121 -6.90 4.62 -1.95
C ALA A 121 -8.32 5.22 -1.88
N PRO A 122 -9.42 4.45 -2.07
CA PRO A 122 -10.77 5.01 -1.95
C PRO A 122 -11.09 5.59 -0.58
N LEU A 123 -10.66 4.96 0.51
CA LEU A 123 -10.88 5.48 1.85
C LEU A 123 -10.24 6.86 1.99
N THR A 124 -8.99 7.00 1.55
CA THR A 124 -8.30 8.29 1.57
C THR A 124 -8.96 9.32 0.65
N LEU A 125 -9.34 8.96 -0.57
CA LEU A 125 -9.98 9.86 -1.53
C LEU A 125 -11.35 10.36 -1.05
N LEU A 126 -12.16 9.47 -0.47
CA LEU A 126 -13.55 9.77 -0.07
C LEU A 126 -13.65 10.42 1.31
N THR A 127 -12.82 10.02 2.25
CA THR A 127 -12.94 10.44 3.67
C THR A 127 -11.88 11.44 4.10
N ARG A 128 -10.82 11.61 3.29
CA ARG A 128 -9.59 12.35 3.62
C ARG A 128 -8.80 11.77 4.80
N VAL A 129 -9.14 10.58 5.28
CA VAL A 129 -8.34 9.88 6.29
C VAL A 129 -7.13 9.24 5.60
N ALA A 130 -5.94 9.52 6.11
CA ALA A 130 -4.72 8.95 5.57
C ALA A 130 -4.68 7.43 5.81
N THR A 131 -4.12 6.70 4.84
CA THR A 131 -3.93 5.24 4.92
C THR A 131 -2.49 4.88 4.58
N VAL A 132 -2.02 3.70 4.99
CA VAL A 132 -0.65 3.25 4.72
C VAL A 132 -0.71 2.11 3.72
N HIS A 133 -0.17 2.33 2.52
CA HIS A 133 0.20 1.26 1.62
C HIS A 133 1.54 0.69 2.08
N GLY A 134 1.51 -0.45 2.75
CA GLY A 134 2.67 -1.07 3.37
C GLY A 134 2.36 -2.49 3.78
N ASN A 135 3.36 -3.16 4.36
CA ASN A 135 3.25 -4.56 4.77
C ASN A 135 1.97 -4.88 5.56
N ASN A 136 1.37 -6.03 5.26
CA ASN A 136 0.24 -6.56 6.01
C ASN A 136 0.72 -7.11 7.36
N LEU A 137 -0.20 -7.46 8.27
CA LEU A 137 0.17 -7.89 9.62
C LEU A 137 1.13 -9.08 9.59
N MET A 138 0.89 -10.08 8.74
CA MET A 138 1.72 -11.30 8.69
C MET A 138 3.14 -11.05 8.16
N ASP A 139 3.46 -9.85 7.67
CA ASP A 139 4.83 -9.45 7.35
C ASP A 139 5.56 -8.78 8.54
N THR A 140 4.85 -8.44 9.62
CA THR A 140 5.40 -7.71 10.77
C THR A 140 6.65 -8.36 11.41
N PRO A 141 6.79 -9.70 11.45
CA PRO A 141 8.00 -10.32 11.98
C PRO A 141 9.28 -9.98 11.20
N TYR A 142 9.20 -9.52 9.95
CA TYR A 142 10.39 -9.20 9.16
C TYR A 142 11.14 -7.98 9.70
N ARG A 143 12.46 -8.13 9.81
CA ARG A 143 13.38 -7.01 10.04
C ARG A 143 13.44 -6.15 8.77
N VAL A 144 13.20 -4.87 8.95
CA VAL A 144 13.30 -3.87 7.89
C VAL A 144 14.77 -3.57 7.60
N PRO A 145 15.21 -3.59 6.32
CA PRO A 145 16.56 -3.20 5.94
C PRO A 145 16.89 -1.74 6.28
N GLU A 146 18.18 -1.44 6.44
CA GLU A 146 18.66 -0.06 6.61
C GLU A 146 18.15 0.85 5.48
N GLY A 147 17.69 2.04 5.85
CA GLY A 147 17.14 3.02 4.91
C GLY A 147 15.62 2.93 4.73
N LEU A 148 14.97 1.85 5.17
CA LEU A 148 13.51 1.70 5.11
C LEU A 148 12.89 1.76 6.51
N LEU A 149 11.58 2.02 6.58
CA LEU A 149 10.79 2.01 7.82
C LEU A 149 9.73 0.90 7.75
N SER A 150 9.35 0.34 8.88
CA SER A 150 8.18 -0.56 8.95
C SER A 150 6.90 0.24 8.94
N TRP A 151 5.76 -0.39 8.59
CA TRP A 151 4.46 0.25 8.76
C TRP A 151 4.23 0.74 10.20
N LEU A 152 4.78 0.02 11.19
CA LEU A 152 4.64 0.36 12.60
C LEU A 152 5.38 1.65 12.95
N ASP A 153 6.58 1.84 12.39
CA ASP A 153 7.36 3.07 12.55
C ASP A 153 6.59 4.28 11.99
N ILE A 154 5.92 4.09 10.85
CA ILE A 154 5.11 5.13 10.18
C ILE A 154 3.89 5.51 11.02
N VAL A 155 3.11 4.53 11.47
CA VAL A 155 1.88 4.84 12.24
C VAL A 155 2.19 5.35 13.65
N ALA A 156 3.40 5.11 14.17
CA ALA A 156 3.89 5.66 15.43
C ALA A 156 4.63 7.00 15.26
N ALA A 157 4.92 7.44 14.04
CA ALA A 157 5.68 8.65 13.77
C ALA A 157 4.93 9.90 14.28
N PRO A 158 5.63 10.89 14.85
CA PRO A 158 5.03 12.18 15.19
C PRO A 158 4.53 12.89 13.94
N GLN A 159 3.37 13.53 14.03
CA GLN A 159 2.83 14.36 12.95
C GLN A 159 3.68 15.63 12.78
N GLY A 160 3.76 16.13 11.55
CA GLY A 160 4.52 17.32 11.16
C GLY A 160 6.03 17.12 10.98
N GLU A 161 6.60 16.05 11.53
CA GLU A 161 8.02 15.73 11.33
C GLU A 161 8.19 14.88 10.07
N PRO A 162 9.10 15.28 9.15
CA PRO A 162 9.38 14.48 7.96
C PRO A 162 10.15 13.21 8.33
N PHE A 163 9.86 12.12 7.64
CA PHE A 163 10.66 10.90 7.68
C PHE A 163 11.14 10.53 6.27
N THR A 164 12.35 10.01 6.18
CA THR A 164 13.03 9.70 4.92
C THR A 164 13.21 8.20 4.77
N GLN A 165 12.94 7.69 3.57
CA GLN A 165 13.25 6.32 3.18
C GLN A 165 14.12 6.33 1.92
N THR A 166 15.10 5.43 1.86
CA THR A 166 16.09 5.28 0.78
C THR A 166 16.14 3.81 0.35
N PRO A 167 16.38 3.49 -0.95
CA PRO A 167 16.46 2.11 -1.40
C PRO A 167 17.66 1.40 -0.75
N PRO A 168 17.48 0.16 -0.25
CA PRO A 168 18.54 -0.58 0.45
C PRO A 168 19.61 -1.16 -0.49
N GLY A 169 19.50 -0.94 -1.81
CA GLY A 169 20.45 -1.45 -2.81
C GLY A 169 20.36 -2.98 -3.03
N ARG A 170 19.34 -3.63 -2.46
CA ARG A 170 19.13 -5.07 -2.49
C ARG A 170 17.65 -5.41 -2.58
N HIS A 171 17.32 -6.52 -3.25
CA HIS A 171 15.94 -7.00 -3.40
C HIS A 171 15.92 -8.53 -3.50
N ARG A 172 14.75 -9.14 -3.35
CA ARG A 172 14.52 -10.57 -3.60
C ARG A 172 14.42 -10.84 -5.10
N THR A 173 15.23 -11.76 -5.63
CA THR A 173 15.19 -12.09 -7.08
C THR A 173 14.08 -13.05 -7.47
N GLY A 174 13.49 -13.77 -6.52
CA GLY A 174 12.34 -14.63 -6.77
C GLY A 174 11.95 -15.48 -5.57
N GLY A 175 10.89 -16.27 -5.74
CA GLY A 175 10.33 -17.13 -4.70
C GLY A 175 9.64 -16.36 -3.58
N TRP A 176 9.18 -17.11 -2.58
CA TRP A 176 8.51 -16.59 -1.38
C TRP A 176 8.92 -17.44 -0.18
N ASP A 177 8.80 -16.85 1.01
CA ASP A 177 9.00 -17.59 2.24
C ASP A 177 7.81 -18.51 2.49
N ASP A 178 8.09 -19.76 2.83
CA ASP A 178 7.06 -20.75 3.11
C ASP A 178 6.67 -20.68 4.59
N TRP A 179 5.75 -19.76 4.90
CA TRP A 179 5.25 -19.57 6.27
C TRP A 179 4.52 -20.79 6.86
N THR A 180 4.12 -21.76 6.03
CA THR A 180 3.55 -23.03 6.54
C THR A 180 4.64 -23.93 7.13
N ARG A 181 5.85 -23.87 6.55
CA ARG A 181 7.02 -24.61 7.04
C ARG A 181 7.76 -23.85 8.13
N ASP A 182 7.91 -22.53 7.96
CA ASP A 182 8.62 -21.65 8.89
C ASP A 182 7.77 -20.39 9.21
N PRO A 183 6.80 -20.48 10.13
CA PRO A 183 5.99 -19.34 10.51
C PRO A 183 6.80 -18.23 11.22
N GLY A 184 8.00 -18.56 11.72
CA GLY A 184 8.88 -17.65 12.45
C GLY A 184 9.78 -16.79 11.57
N THR A 185 9.71 -16.91 10.23
CA THR A 185 10.61 -16.17 9.34
C THR A 185 10.55 -14.66 9.61
N ALA A 186 11.71 -14.09 9.95
CA ALA A 186 11.86 -12.70 10.39
C ALA A 186 12.92 -11.93 9.61
N GLU A 187 13.50 -12.52 8.56
CA GLU A 187 14.50 -11.87 7.72
C GLU A 187 14.16 -12.13 6.25
N PHE A 188 14.21 -11.08 5.43
CA PHE A 188 13.98 -11.20 3.99
C PHE A 188 15.19 -11.84 3.30
N THR A 189 14.92 -12.69 2.31
CA THR A 189 15.95 -13.10 1.35
C THR A 189 16.15 -11.98 0.33
N LEU A 190 17.26 -11.24 0.45
CA LEU A 190 17.61 -10.12 -0.42
C LEU A 190 18.91 -10.42 -1.20
N ASP A 191 18.80 -11.26 -2.20
CA ASP A 191 19.90 -11.86 -2.96
C ASP A 191 20.25 -11.12 -4.27
N GLY A 192 19.41 -10.19 -4.70
CA GLY A 192 19.61 -9.33 -5.85
C GLY A 192 20.18 -7.96 -5.46
N ALA A 193 20.92 -7.33 -6.38
CA ALA A 193 21.35 -5.93 -6.25
C ALA A 193 20.53 -5.04 -7.18
N GLY A 194 20.13 -3.86 -6.70
CA GLY A 194 19.34 -2.92 -7.49
C GLY A 194 18.85 -1.73 -6.67
N GLY A 195 18.49 -0.66 -7.36
CA GLY A 195 17.88 0.53 -6.77
C GLY A 195 16.99 1.19 -7.82
N TRP A 196 16.50 2.38 -7.51
CA TRP A 196 15.56 3.09 -8.38
C TRP A 196 16.21 3.46 -9.71
N ARG A 197 15.40 3.49 -10.76
CA ARG A 197 15.80 3.87 -12.13
C ARG A 197 14.82 4.88 -12.68
N ARG A 198 15.28 5.80 -13.53
CA ARG A 198 14.38 6.64 -14.33
C ARG A 198 14.03 5.92 -15.64
N LEU A 199 12.74 5.74 -15.92
CA LEU A 199 12.26 5.06 -17.13
C LEU A 199 12.03 6.02 -18.31
N ASP A 200 11.59 7.26 -18.03
CA ASP A 200 11.19 8.23 -19.06
C ASP A 200 12.38 8.95 -19.74
N GLY A 201 13.60 8.77 -19.23
CA GLY A 201 14.80 9.40 -19.76
C GLY A 201 15.94 9.47 -18.74
N GLU A 202 16.80 10.47 -18.90
CA GLU A 202 18.00 10.68 -18.09
C GLU A 202 17.89 11.92 -17.20
N GLY A 203 18.77 12.01 -16.21
CA GLY A 203 18.96 13.20 -15.37
C GLY A 203 18.12 13.21 -14.10
N ASP A 204 18.43 14.20 -13.26
CA ASP A 204 17.93 14.29 -11.89
C ASP A 204 16.42 14.56 -11.84
N VAL A 205 15.77 13.99 -10.83
CA VAL A 205 14.37 14.22 -10.48
C VAL A 205 14.33 14.76 -9.06
N GLU A 206 13.71 15.92 -8.88
CA GLU A 206 13.32 16.44 -7.59
C GLU A 206 11.91 17.01 -7.72
N VAL A 207 10.94 16.37 -7.09
CA VAL A 207 9.54 16.78 -7.20
C VAL A 207 8.81 16.58 -5.88
N GLU A 208 7.82 17.44 -5.64
CA GLU A 208 6.93 17.37 -4.48
C GLU A 208 5.48 17.19 -4.94
N GLY A 209 4.70 16.52 -4.10
CA GLY A 209 3.28 16.34 -4.31
C GLY A 209 2.65 15.50 -3.22
N ARG A 210 1.32 15.36 -3.26
CA ARG A 210 0.61 14.50 -2.32
C ARG A 210 0.59 13.06 -2.83
N LEU A 211 0.92 12.11 -1.97
CA LEU A 211 1.06 10.71 -2.33
C LEU A 211 -0.31 10.04 -2.46
N ILE A 212 -0.52 9.29 -3.53
CA ILE A 212 -1.71 8.46 -3.74
C ILE A 212 -1.38 7.32 -4.69
N GLY A 213 -1.90 6.11 -4.45
CA GLY A 213 -1.51 4.97 -5.28
C GLY A 213 -1.96 3.61 -4.76
N GLY A 214 -1.39 2.56 -5.35
CA GLY A 214 -1.61 1.17 -4.94
C GLY A 214 -1.30 0.15 -6.03
N CYS A 215 -1.73 -1.09 -5.79
CA CYS A 215 -1.61 -2.20 -6.74
C CYS A 215 -2.49 -1.97 -7.98
N ILE A 216 -1.91 -2.07 -9.18
CA ILE A 216 -2.59 -1.75 -10.45
C ILE A 216 -3.79 -2.68 -10.65
N GLU A 217 -3.59 -3.97 -10.46
CA GLU A 217 -4.57 -5.03 -10.69
C GLU A 217 -5.85 -4.82 -9.87
N THR A 218 -5.71 -4.27 -8.66
CA THR A 218 -6.81 -4.16 -7.69
C THR A 218 -7.44 -2.76 -7.70
N VAL A 219 -6.66 -1.73 -8.03
CA VAL A 219 -7.13 -0.34 -8.13
C VAL A 219 -7.75 -0.02 -9.50
N ALA A 220 -7.19 -0.55 -10.60
CA ALA A 220 -7.68 -0.26 -11.95
C ALA A 220 -9.17 -0.59 -12.18
N PRO A 221 -9.75 -1.67 -11.61
CA PRO A 221 -11.19 -1.94 -11.69
C PRO A 221 -12.09 -0.82 -11.13
N LEU A 222 -11.56 0.03 -10.25
CA LEU A 222 -12.28 1.18 -9.69
C LEU A 222 -12.19 2.44 -10.57
N ALA A 223 -11.34 2.45 -11.60
CA ALA A 223 -11.14 3.60 -12.46
C ALA A 223 -12.45 4.04 -13.14
N GLY A 224 -12.69 5.35 -13.15
CA GLY A 224 -13.91 5.96 -13.70
C GLY A 224 -15.13 5.88 -12.78
N SER A 225 -15.01 5.23 -11.62
CA SER A 225 -16.02 5.29 -10.56
C SER A 225 -15.73 6.42 -9.58
N ARG A 226 -16.69 6.68 -8.67
CA ARG A 226 -16.49 7.65 -7.57
C ARG A 226 -15.39 7.24 -6.58
N TYR A 227 -14.99 5.96 -6.57
CA TYR A 227 -14.06 5.41 -5.58
C TYR A 227 -12.61 5.77 -5.88
N LEU A 228 -12.28 6.08 -7.14
CA LEU A 228 -10.93 6.41 -7.57
C LEU A 228 -10.83 7.80 -8.23
N ASP A 229 -11.68 8.73 -7.80
CA ASP A 229 -11.68 10.11 -8.29
C ASP A 229 -10.66 10.97 -7.52
N THR A 230 -9.54 11.29 -8.17
CA THR A 230 -8.48 12.14 -7.60
C THR A 230 -8.75 13.63 -7.72
N THR A 231 -9.74 14.06 -8.53
CA THR A 231 -10.00 15.48 -8.81
C THR A 231 -10.40 16.27 -7.56
N ARG A 232 -11.07 15.61 -6.62
CA ARG A 232 -11.55 16.20 -5.35
C ARG A 232 -10.56 16.07 -4.20
N PHE A 233 -9.52 15.27 -4.38
CA PHE A 233 -8.61 14.88 -3.30
C PHE A 233 -7.53 15.92 -3.03
N ALA A 234 -6.75 16.28 -4.05
CA ALA A 234 -5.64 17.22 -3.91
C ALA A 234 -6.07 18.69 -4.13
N GLY A 235 -7.30 18.94 -4.56
CA GLY A 235 -7.69 20.26 -5.05
C GLY A 235 -6.77 20.69 -6.20
N ALA A 236 -5.88 21.65 -5.93
CA ALA A 236 -4.88 22.12 -6.90
C ALA A 236 -3.45 21.58 -6.66
N GLU A 237 -3.20 20.80 -5.61
CA GLU A 237 -1.84 20.28 -5.32
C GLU A 237 -1.41 19.23 -6.37
N PRO A 238 -0.11 19.18 -6.74
CA PRO A 238 0.43 18.10 -7.56
C PRO A 238 0.38 16.76 -6.82
N LEU A 239 0.28 15.66 -7.56
CA LEU A 239 0.28 14.31 -7.02
C LEU A 239 1.61 13.60 -7.28
N LEU A 240 2.07 12.84 -6.29
CA LEU A 240 3.05 11.79 -6.46
C LEU A 240 2.28 10.47 -6.56
N VAL A 241 2.08 9.99 -7.78
CA VAL A 241 1.28 8.79 -8.00
C VAL A 241 2.19 7.57 -7.93
N TYR A 242 1.90 6.59 -7.09
CA TYR A 242 2.64 5.34 -7.05
C TYR A 242 1.77 4.16 -7.50
N VAL A 243 2.36 3.26 -8.26
CA VAL A 243 1.68 2.07 -8.78
C VAL A 243 2.63 0.88 -8.78
N GLU A 244 2.10 -0.33 -8.63
CA GLU A 244 2.90 -1.55 -8.68
C GLU A 244 2.10 -2.70 -9.29
N ALA A 245 2.80 -3.63 -9.93
CA ALA A 245 2.23 -4.83 -10.55
C ALA A 245 2.80 -6.08 -9.86
N CYS A 246 2.00 -7.12 -9.73
CA CYS A 246 2.38 -8.37 -9.08
C CYS A 246 2.24 -9.59 -10.00
N GLU A 247 1.11 -9.75 -10.66
CA GLU A 247 0.73 -11.03 -11.28
C GLU A 247 0.41 -10.90 -12.77
N ASP A 248 -0.23 -9.79 -13.14
CA ASP A 248 -0.71 -9.60 -14.50
C ASP A 248 0.43 -9.34 -15.48
N ASN A 249 0.34 -9.93 -16.66
CA ASN A 249 1.36 -9.71 -17.68
C ASN A 249 1.34 -8.29 -18.25
N ALA A 250 2.43 -7.90 -18.91
CA ALA A 250 2.62 -6.55 -19.43
C ALA A 250 1.47 -6.02 -20.32
N LEU A 251 0.77 -6.86 -21.09
CA LEU A 251 -0.36 -6.42 -21.92
C LEU A 251 -1.59 -6.06 -21.07
N ILE A 252 -1.83 -6.80 -19.99
CA ILE A 252 -2.94 -6.53 -19.07
C ILE A 252 -2.61 -5.27 -18.25
N ILE A 253 -1.38 -5.16 -17.72
CA ILE A 253 -0.90 -3.97 -17.02
C ILE A 253 -0.99 -2.72 -17.90
N ALA A 254 -0.55 -2.78 -19.17
CA ALA A 254 -0.70 -1.67 -20.10
C ALA A 254 -2.17 -1.23 -20.23
N ARG A 255 -3.10 -2.18 -20.37
CA ARG A 255 -4.54 -1.88 -20.47
C ARG A 255 -5.09 -1.23 -19.21
N HIS A 256 -4.69 -1.72 -18.03
CA HIS A 256 -5.08 -1.14 -16.75
C HIS A 256 -4.57 0.31 -16.62
N LEU A 257 -3.28 0.54 -16.89
CA LEU A 257 -2.67 1.88 -16.83
C LEU A 257 -3.32 2.85 -17.84
N HIS A 258 -3.58 2.40 -19.07
CA HIS A 258 -4.35 3.19 -20.03
C HIS A 258 -5.75 3.53 -19.52
N GLY A 259 -6.46 2.55 -18.95
CA GLY A 259 -7.80 2.75 -18.39
C GLY A 259 -7.79 3.79 -17.25
N MET A 260 -6.85 3.65 -16.32
CA MET A 260 -6.66 4.59 -15.21
C MET A 260 -6.31 6.00 -15.72
N ARG A 261 -5.45 6.13 -16.74
CA ARG A 261 -5.15 7.43 -17.38
C ARG A 261 -6.36 8.03 -18.07
N LEU A 262 -7.11 7.26 -18.84
CA LEU A 262 -8.33 7.75 -19.51
C LEU A 262 -9.42 8.15 -18.51
N ALA A 263 -9.42 7.54 -17.32
CA ALA A 263 -10.31 7.90 -16.21
C ALA A 263 -9.83 9.12 -15.40
N GLY A 264 -8.67 9.71 -15.74
CA GLY A 264 -8.14 10.92 -15.10
C GLY A 264 -7.35 10.70 -13.81
N PHE A 265 -7.02 9.45 -13.45
CA PHE A 265 -6.29 9.15 -12.20
C PHE A 265 -4.95 9.89 -12.11
N PHE A 266 -4.27 10.05 -13.25
CA PHE A 266 -2.94 10.66 -13.36
C PHE A 266 -2.97 12.14 -13.78
N ASP A 267 -4.13 12.79 -13.92
CA ASP A 267 -4.25 14.15 -14.50
C ASP A 267 -3.46 15.23 -13.75
N ARG A 268 -3.17 14.97 -12.47
CA ARG A 268 -2.39 15.88 -11.58
C ARG A 268 -1.04 15.31 -11.18
N ALA A 269 -0.62 14.19 -11.76
CA ALA A 269 0.68 13.59 -11.47
C ALA A 269 1.79 14.60 -11.80
N ALA A 270 2.71 14.80 -10.86
CA ALA A 270 3.97 15.52 -11.07
C ALA A 270 5.15 14.55 -11.22
N ALA A 271 4.99 13.32 -10.75
CA ALA A 271 5.80 12.15 -11.11
C ALA A 271 4.99 10.88 -10.86
N VAL A 272 5.43 9.78 -11.47
CA VAL A 272 4.94 8.43 -11.22
C VAL A 272 6.05 7.57 -10.63
N LEU A 273 5.76 6.89 -9.52
CA LEU A 273 6.63 5.90 -8.91
C LEU A 273 6.09 4.50 -9.24
N VAL A 274 6.93 3.64 -9.79
CA VAL A 274 6.57 2.29 -10.22
C VAL A 274 7.32 1.28 -9.36
N GLY A 275 6.56 0.41 -8.71
CA GLY A 275 7.08 -0.65 -7.88
C GLY A 275 7.95 -1.61 -8.69
N ARG A 276 9.04 -2.10 -8.09
CA ARG A 276 9.77 -3.27 -8.61
C ARG A 276 8.81 -4.44 -8.76
N THR A 277 8.87 -5.17 -9.87
CA THR A 277 7.91 -6.25 -10.16
C THR A 277 8.60 -7.51 -10.69
N HIS A 278 8.03 -8.67 -10.33
CA HIS A 278 8.30 -9.98 -10.95
C HIS A 278 7.16 -10.41 -11.89
N ALA A 279 6.17 -9.53 -12.12
CA ALA A 279 5.05 -9.79 -13.00
C ALA A 279 5.56 -10.08 -14.42
N PRO A 280 4.97 -11.05 -15.13
CA PRO A 280 5.55 -11.55 -16.37
C PRO A 280 5.48 -10.52 -17.49
N ASP A 281 6.52 -10.47 -18.31
CA ASP A 281 6.45 -9.80 -19.61
C ASP A 281 5.45 -10.52 -20.53
N ALA A 282 5.00 -9.82 -21.57
CA ALA A 282 4.36 -10.44 -22.72
C ALA A 282 5.41 -10.71 -23.83
N PRO A 283 5.15 -11.61 -24.80
CA PRO A 283 6.13 -11.96 -25.83
C PRO A 283 6.71 -10.79 -26.65
N THR A 284 6.02 -9.65 -26.66
CA THR A 284 6.40 -8.45 -27.45
C THR A 284 6.41 -7.16 -26.64
N LEU A 285 6.17 -7.23 -25.33
CA LEU A 285 6.04 -6.06 -24.46
C LEU A 285 6.57 -6.39 -23.07
N THR A 286 7.56 -5.62 -22.60
CA THR A 286 8.04 -5.73 -21.23
C THR A 286 7.17 -4.92 -20.27
N GLN A 287 7.24 -5.18 -18.96
CA GLN A 287 6.56 -4.37 -17.95
C GLN A 287 6.97 -2.88 -18.02
N ASP A 288 8.28 -2.59 -18.12
CA ASP A 288 8.79 -1.22 -18.29
C ASP A 288 8.23 -0.56 -19.58
N ALA A 289 8.12 -1.31 -20.67
CA ALA A 289 7.55 -0.80 -21.93
C ALA A 289 6.02 -0.57 -21.83
N ALA A 290 5.29 -1.41 -21.09
CA ALA A 290 3.87 -1.22 -20.81
C ALA A 290 3.60 0.07 -20.04
N VAL A 291 4.43 0.36 -19.02
CA VAL A 291 4.40 1.61 -18.26
C VAL A 291 4.65 2.81 -19.19
N LEU A 292 5.69 2.76 -20.01
CA LEU A 292 6.06 3.86 -20.90
C LEU A 292 5.00 4.10 -22.00
N ASP A 293 4.43 3.04 -22.56
CA ASP A 293 3.35 3.13 -23.56
C ASP A 293 2.10 3.83 -22.95
N ALA A 294 1.71 3.41 -21.75
CA ALA A 294 0.54 3.95 -21.09
C ALA A 294 0.75 5.36 -20.52
N LEU A 295 1.88 5.61 -19.86
CA LEU A 295 2.10 6.80 -19.02
C LEU A 295 3.12 7.78 -19.57
N GLY A 296 3.96 7.40 -20.54
CA GLY A 296 4.92 8.30 -21.21
C GLY A 296 4.27 9.57 -21.78
N PRO A 297 3.05 9.53 -22.37
CA PRO A 297 2.36 10.73 -22.84
C PRO A 297 2.02 11.77 -21.75
N LEU A 298 2.13 11.44 -20.46
CA LEU A 298 1.95 12.40 -19.37
C LEU A 298 3.07 13.45 -19.33
N GLY A 299 4.26 13.13 -19.85
CA GLY A 299 5.40 14.05 -19.87
C GLY A 299 5.97 14.40 -18.49
N VAL A 300 5.74 13.54 -17.49
CA VAL A 300 6.26 13.69 -16.12
C VAL A 300 7.29 12.59 -15.82
N PRO A 301 8.21 12.80 -14.87
CA PRO A 301 9.18 11.78 -14.49
C PRO A 301 8.53 10.47 -14.05
N ILE A 302 9.11 9.34 -14.50
CA ILE A 302 8.69 7.99 -14.12
C ILE A 302 9.89 7.29 -13.49
N LEU A 303 9.84 7.06 -12.19
CA LEU A 303 10.84 6.28 -11.47
C LEU A 303 10.34 4.85 -11.28
N ALA A 304 11.12 3.86 -11.67
CA ALA A 304 10.84 2.45 -11.46
C ALA A 304 11.75 1.83 -10.41
N ASP A 305 11.48 0.56 -10.11
CA ASP A 305 12.18 -0.25 -9.12
C ASP A 305 12.04 0.25 -7.68
N VAL A 306 10.98 1.02 -7.40
CA VAL A 306 10.67 1.49 -6.05
C VAL A 306 10.20 0.31 -5.20
N GLU A 307 10.59 0.24 -3.93
CA GLU A 307 10.22 -0.84 -3.01
C GLU A 307 8.74 -0.77 -2.53
N CYS A 308 7.83 -0.20 -3.32
CA CYS A 308 6.43 0.01 -2.94
C CYS A 308 5.46 -1.02 -3.56
N GLY A 309 5.84 -2.31 -3.59
CA GLY A 309 5.05 -3.37 -4.21
C GLY A 309 5.44 -4.78 -3.74
N HIS A 310 5.12 -5.81 -4.53
CA HIS A 310 5.24 -7.23 -4.12
C HIS A 310 6.67 -7.82 -4.15
N VAL A 311 7.68 -7.04 -4.52
CA VAL A 311 9.08 -7.49 -4.50
C VAL A 311 9.78 -6.94 -3.26
N ALA A 312 10.09 -7.83 -2.31
CA ALA A 312 10.75 -7.46 -1.07
C ALA A 312 12.15 -6.82 -1.31
N PRO A 313 12.56 -5.84 -0.48
CA PRO A 313 11.88 -5.36 0.73
C PRO A 313 10.81 -4.30 0.41
N TYR A 314 10.16 -3.76 1.45
CA TYR A 314 9.00 -2.89 1.29
C TYR A 314 9.24 -1.50 1.88
N LEU A 315 8.81 -0.49 1.16
CA LEU A 315 8.81 0.92 1.52
C LEU A 315 7.35 1.34 1.69
N PRO A 316 6.86 1.50 2.94
CA PRO A 316 5.52 1.99 3.18
C PRO A 316 5.31 3.43 2.66
N VAL A 317 4.19 3.63 1.97
CA VAL A 317 3.77 4.93 1.43
C VAL A 317 2.45 5.33 2.06
N VAL A 318 2.37 6.57 2.57
CA VAL A 318 1.15 7.09 3.19
C VAL A 318 0.31 7.81 2.14
N ASN A 319 -0.86 7.24 1.81
CA ASN A 319 -1.85 7.94 0.99
C ASN A 319 -2.30 9.20 1.72
N GLY A 320 -2.16 10.34 1.05
CA GLY A 320 -2.47 11.66 1.57
C GLY A 320 -1.28 12.39 2.20
N ALA A 321 -0.14 11.75 2.47
CA ALA A 321 1.04 12.48 2.96
C ALA A 321 1.60 13.42 1.88
N ARG A 322 2.19 14.53 2.32
CA ARG A 322 3.04 15.34 1.45
C ARG A 322 4.35 14.60 1.24
N GLY A 323 4.70 14.34 -0.01
CA GLY A 323 5.92 13.66 -0.40
C GLY A 323 6.88 14.60 -1.13
N ARG A 324 8.17 14.33 -0.98
CA ARG A 324 9.25 14.83 -1.83
C ARG A 324 10.08 13.64 -2.30
N VAL A 325 10.25 13.51 -3.60
CA VAL A 325 11.05 12.46 -4.23
C VAL A 325 12.30 13.09 -4.82
N VAL A 326 13.46 12.51 -4.51
CA VAL A 326 14.75 12.90 -5.08
C VAL A 326 15.39 11.66 -5.70
N HIS A 327 15.81 11.77 -6.95
CA HIS A 327 16.59 10.75 -7.66
C HIS A 327 17.68 11.45 -8.47
N THR A 328 18.94 11.22 -8.11
CA THR A 328 20.13 11.75 -8.79
C THR A 328 21.15 10.64 -8.98
N ALA A 329 22.25 10.95 -9.67
CA ALA A 329 23.39 10.02 -9.79
C ALA A 329 23.98 9.59 -8.43
N ALA A 330 23.78 10.37 -7.36
CA ALA A 330 24.36 10.13 -6.04
C ALA A 330 23.41 9.48 -5.04
N ARG A 331 22.10 9.72 -5.16
CA ARG A 331 21.12 9.20 -4.18
C ARG A 331 19.71 9.10 -4.74
N SER A 332 18.92 8.24 -4.09
CA SER A 332 17.47 8.14 -4.25
C SER A 332 16.81 8.16 -2.89
N GLU A 333 15.75 8.95 -2.71
CA GLU A 333 15.03 9.05 -1.44
C GLU A 333 13.59 9.53 -1.65
N ILE A 334 12.70 9.11 -0.75
CA ILE A 334 11.38 9.68 -0.57
C ILE A 334 11.26 10.20 0.86
N ILE A 335 10.85 11.45 0.98
CA ILE A 335 10.59 12.12 2.24
C ILE A 335 9.09 12.30 2.34
N GLN A 336 8.46 11.85 3.42
CA GLN A 336 7.03 12.00 3.65
C GLN A 336 6.79 12.83 4.90
N THR A 337 5.77 13.69 4.87
CA THR A 337 5.34 14.51 6.00
C THR A 337 3.84 14.37 6.20
N LEU A 338 3.44 14.10 7.44
CA LEU A 338 2.05 14.02 7.89
C LEU A 338 1.63 15.41 8.40
N ASP A 339 1.18 16.29 7.50
CA ASP A 339 1.09 17.76 7.67
C ASP A 339 -0.16 18.33 8.37
#